data_AF-A0A7K2J5V5-F1
#
_entry.id   AF-A0A7K2J5V5-F1
#
_cell.length_a   1.000
_cell.length_b   1.000
_cell.length_c   1.000
_cell.angle_alpha   90.00
_cell.angle_beta   90.00
_cell.angle_gamma   90.00
#
_symmetry.space_group_name_H-M   'P 1'
#
loop_
_entity.id
_entity.type
_entity.pdbx_description
1 polymer ?
#
loop_
_entity_poly.entity_id
_entity_poly.type
_entity_poly.pdbx_seq_one_letter_code
_entity_poly.pdbx_strand_id
1 'polypeptide(L)'
;MLAQLERDFPAMADYSAPQRERTAEDVAHIVEFLGVALYTDSDDLFTDFIRWTAAVLTARRVPARSLHPALDALAAELKDFPRATRMLDRARRHLDEAVAATDHSSGAPA
;
A
#
# COMPACT_ATOMS: atom_id res chain seq x y z
N MET A 1 1.61 13.53 6.76
CA MET A 1 1.27 12.15 6.36
C MET A 1 -0.12 11.71 6.81
N LEU A 2 -0.42 11.48 8.11
CA LEU A 2 -1.78 11.04 8.56
C LEU A 2 -2.91 12.01 8.16
N ALA A 3 -2.72 13.32 8.36
CA ALA A 3 -3.68 14.34 7.95
C ALA A 3 -3.82 14.50 6.41
N GLN A 4 -2.85 14.00 5.63
CA GLN A 4 -2.93 13.97 4.16
C GLN A 4 -3.74 12.76 3.70
N LEU A 5 -3.46 11.59 4.31
CA LEU A 5 -4.23 10.35 4.12
C LEU A 5 -5.73 10.51 4.43
N GLU A 6 -6.08 11.22 5.50
CA GLU A 6 -7.49 11.52 5.84
C GLU A 6 -8.19 12.40 4.79
N ARG A 7 -7.45 13.30 4.12
CA ARG A 7 -8.01 14.15 3.06
C ARG A 7 -8.20 13.39 1.75
N ASP A 8 -7.25 12.52 1.42
CA ASP A 8 -7.22 11.83 0.12
C ASP A 8 -8.06 10.53 0.13
N PHE A 9 -8.47 10.04 1.32
CA PHE A 9 -9.33 8.87 1.47
C PHE A 9 -10.53 9.12 2.39
N PRO A 10 -11.64 9.68 1.88
CA PRO A 10 -12.81 10.06 2.67
C PRO A 10 -13.41 8.91 3.51
N ALA A 11 -13.22 7.66 3.08
CA ALA A 11 -13.66 6.48 3.82
C ALA A 11 -12.96 6.31 5.19
N MET A 12 -11.79 6.94 5.41
CA MET A 12 -11.14 6.97 6.74
C MET A 12 -11.93 7.77 7.78
N ALA A 13 -12.79 8.71 7.34
CA ALA A 13 -13.61 9.49 8.25
C ALA A 13 -14.58 8.59 9.04
N ASP A 14 -15.06 7.51 8.41
CA ASP A 14 -15.98 6.53 8.97
C ASP A 14 -15.28 5.40 9.76
N TYR A 15 -13.95 5.41 9.85
CA TYR A 15 -13.21 4.38 10.56
C TYR A 15 -13.34 4.53 12.07
N SER A 16 -13.68 3.44 12.75
CA SER A 16 -13.59 3.31 14.20
C SER A 16 -12.13 3.46 14.68
N ALA A 17 -11.93 3.87 15.94
CA ALA A 17 -10.58 4.05 16.50
C ALA A 17 -9.66 2.81 16.33
N PRO A 18 -10.14 1.55 16.51
CA PRO A 18 -9.34 0.36 16.22
C PRO A 18 -8.95 0.19 14.74
N GLN A 19 -9.76 0.70 13.80
CA GLN A 19 -9.45 0.67 12.37
C GLN A 19 -8.41 1.74 11.99
N ARG A 20 -8.44 2.90 12.66
CA ARG A 20 -7.43 3.94 12.48
C ARG A 20 -6.06 3.51 13.02
N GLU A 21 -6.03 2.87 14.19
CA GLU A 21 -4.80 2.31 14.78
C GLU A 21 -4.14 1.30 13.83
N ARG A 22 -4.93 0.38 13.28
CA ARG A 22 -4.44 -0.61 12.31
C ARG A 22 -3.95 0.00 11.01
N THR A 23 -4.60 1.07 10.55
CA THR A 23 -4.13 1.75 9.33
C THR A 23 -2.83 2.52 9.59
N ALA A 24 -2.66 3.11 10.77
CA ALA A 24 -1.40 3.74 11.17
C ALA A 24 -0.28 2.71 11.29
N GLU A 25 -0.57 1.52 11.85
CA GLU A 25 0.35 0.39 11.93
C GLU A 25 0.77 -0.11 10.54
N ASP A 26 -0.17 -0.28 9.60
CA ASP A 26 0.14 -0.67 8.22
C ASP A 26 1.04 0.37 7.53
N VAL A 27 0.76 1.67 7.71
CA VAL A 27 1.60 2.75 7.16
C VAL A 27 3.00 2.77 7.78
N ALA A 28 3.12 2.52 9.09
CA ALA A 28 4.42 2.43 9.76
C ALA A 28 5.27 1.30 9.17
N HIS A 29 4.68 0.11 8.98
CA HIS A 29 5.38 -1.01 8.34
C HIS A 29 5.77 -0.70 6.88
N ILE A 30 4.91 -0.02 6.10
CA ILE A 30 5.26 0.39 4.74
C ILE A 30 6.50 1.29 4.73
N VAL A 31 6.57 2.28 5.63
CA VAL A 31 7.72 3.18 5.73
C VAL A 31 8.98 2.43 6.17
N GLU A 32 8.86 1.51 7.13
CA GLU A 32 9.98 0.69 7.59
C GLU A 32 10.57 -0.16 6.45
N PHE A 33 9.73 -0.90 5.74
CA PHE A 33 10.16 -1.75 4.63
C PHE A 33 10.70 -0.93 3.45
N LEU A 34 10.15 0.26 3.21
CA LEU A 34 10.74 1.19 2.24
C LEU A 34 12.16 1.62 2.66
N GLY A 35 12.36 1.91 3.95
CA GLY A 35 13.69 2.22 4.50
C GLY A 35 14.70 1.08 4.32
N VAL A 36 14.29 -0.16 4.60
CA VAL A 36 15.11 -1.35 4.41
C VAL A 36 15.44 -1.58 2.93
N ALA A 37 14.46 -1.42 2.04
CA ALA A 37 14.67 -1.54 0.59
C ALA A 37 15.64 -0.47 0.08
N LEU A 38 15.50 0.77 0.53
CA LEU A 38 16.42 1.87 0.19
C LEU A 38 17.84 1.62 0.71
N TYR A 39 17.97 1.10 1.94
CA TYR A 39 19.26 0.75 2.53
C TYR A 39 19.96 -0.38 1.76
N THR A 40 19.20 -1.40 1.34
CA THR A 40 19.72 -2.57 0.63
C THR A 40 19.77 -2.41 -0.90
N ASP A 41 19.19 -1.33 -1.44
CA ASP A 41 18.91 -1.13 -2.87
C ASP A 41 18.12 -2.29 -3.52
N SER A 42 17.26 -2.94 -2.74
CA SER A 42 16.43 -4.05 -3.22
C SER A 42 15.00 -3.58 -3.48
N ASP A 43 14.71 -3.28 -4.74
CA ASP A 43 13.33 -2.97 -5.18
C ASP A 43 12.39 -4.16 -4.90
N ASP A 44 12.89 -5.38 -5.11
CA ASP A 44 12.12 -6.61 -4.95
C ASP A 44 11.62 -6.77 -3.50
N LEU A 45 12.46 -6.45 -2.50
CA LEU A 45 12.08 -6.50 -1.08
C LEU A 45 10.84 -5.66 -0.78
N PHE A 46 10.79 -4.43 -1.30
CA PHE A 46 9.64 -3.56 -1.09
C PHE A 46 8.41 -4.08 -1.83
N THR A 47 8.58 -4.52 -3.08
CA THR A 47 7.45 -5.02 -3.88
C THR A 47 6.86 -6.32 -3.35
N ASP A 48 7.69 -7.22 -2.82
CA ASP A 48 7.26 -8.46 -2.19
C ASP A 48 6.52 -8.20 -0.89
N PHE A 49 7.00 -7.25 -0.08
CA PHE A 49 6.29 -6.79 1.11
C PHE A 49 4.89 -6.23 0.76
N ILE A 50 4.78 -5.39 -0.26
CA ILE A 50 3.48 -4.83 -0.69
C ILE A 50 2.54 -5.93 -1.20
N ARG A 51 3.05 -6.88 -1.99
CA ARG A 51 2.27 -8.04 -2.46
C ARG A 51 1.77 -8.90 -1.31
N TRP A 52 2.65 -9.20 -0.35
CA TRP A 52 2.28 -9.96 0.84
C TRP A 52 1.22 -9.23 1.67
N THR A 53 1.38 -7.92 1.88
CA THR A 53 0.41 -7.09 2.61
C THR A 53 -0.95 -7.09 1.91
N ALA A 54 -0.98 -6.95 0.58
CA ALA A 54 -2.20 -7.04 -0.21
C ALA A 54 -2.91 -8.40 -0.03
N ALA A 55 -2.16 -9.51 -0.02
CA ALA A 55 -2.71 -10.83 0.23
C ALA A 55 -3.28 -10.97 1.66
N VAL A 56 -2.58 -10.43 2.67
CA VAL A 56 -3.05 -10.41 4.07
C VAL A 56 -4.33 -9.61 4.21
N LEU A 57 -4.40 -8.41 3.62
CA LEU A 57 -5.61 -7.58 3.64
C LEU A 57 -6.79 -8.28 2.95
N THR A 58 -6.54 -8.90 1.80
CA THR A 58 -7.56 -9.65 1.06
C THR A 58 -8.09 -10.83 1.88
N ALA A 59 -7.22 -11.58 2.57
CA ALA A 59 -7.62 -12.66 3.47
C ALA A 59 -8.47 -12.14 4.66
N ARG A 60 -8.27 -10.89 5.07
CA ARG A 60 -9.07 -10.18 6.10
C ARG A 60 -10.32 -9.51 5.55
N ARG A 61 -10.67 -9.70 4.27
CA ARG A 61 -11.77 -9.02 3.57
C ARG A 61 -11.63 -7.50 3.48
N VAL A 62 -10.39 -6.99 3.50
CA VAL A 62 -10.07 -5.59 3.20
C VAL A 62 -9.57 -5.52 1.75
N PRO A 63 -10.12 -4.63 0.90
CA PRO A 63 -9.68 -4.54 -0.49
C PRO A 63 -8.20 -4.13 -0.61
N ALA A 64 -7.37 -4.90 -1.31
CA ALA A 64 -5.95 -4.58 -1.51
C ALA A 64 -5.69 -3.17 -2.08
N ARG A 65 -6.63 -2.64 -2.88
CA ARG A 65 -6.60 -1.25 -3.37
C ARG A 65 -6.55 -0.18 -2.27
N SER A 66 -6.84 -0.53 -1.02
CA SER A 66 -6.71 0.38 0.13
C SER A 66 -5.26 0.78 0.41
N LEU A 67 -4.27 0.13 -0.19
CA LEU A 67 -2.86 0.50 -0.08
C LEU A 67 -2.45 1.67 -0.99
N HIS A 68 -3.21 1.96 -2.06
CA HIS A 68 -2.88 3.05 -2.99
C HIS A 68 -2.70 4.42 -2.31
N PRO A 69 -3.61 4.89 -1.44
CA PRO A 69 -3.47 6.21 -0.82
C PRO A 69 -2.18 6.36 -0.01
N ALA A 70 -1.73 5.29 0.66
CA ALA A 70 -0.48 5.30 1.41
C ALA A 70 0.73 5.41 0.48
N LEU A 71 0.73 4.63 -0.61
CA LEU A 71 1.81 4.68 -1.61
C LEU A 71 1.86 6.02 -2.34
N ASP A 72 0.70 6.60 -2.67
CA ASP A 72 0.59 7.90 -3.33
C ASP A 72 1.04 9.05 -2.40
N ALA A 73 0.66 9.00 -1.12
CA ALA A 73 1.14 9.96 -0.13
C ALA A 73 2.66 9.90 0.03
N LEU A 74 3.25 8.70 0.10
CA LEU A 74 4.71 8.54 0.16
C LEU A 74 5.39 9.03 -1.12
N ALA A 75 4.82 8.77 -2.30
CA ALA A 75 5.37 9.24 -3.56
C ALA A 75 5.37 10.77 -3.67
N ALA A 76 4.31 11.43 -3.15
CA ALA A 76 4.24 12.89 -3.10
C ALA A 76 5.30 13.50 -2.16
N GLU A 77 5.48 12.92 -0.97
CA GLU A 77 6.46 13.38 0.03
C GLU A 77 7.91 13.11 -0.42
N LEU A 78 8.14 12.01 -1.15
CA LEU A 78 9.47 11.58 -1.58
C LEU A 78 9.78 11.89 -3.05
N LYS A 79 9.01 12.77 -3.68
CA LYS A 79 9.13 13.11 -5.11
C LYS A 79 10.54 13.53 -5.56
N ASP A 80 11.31 14.15 -4.66
CA ASP A 80 12.67 14.64 -4.92
C ASP A 80 13.75 13.56 -4.66
N PHE A 81 13.35 12.31 -4.36
CA PHE A 81 14.23 11.17 -4.09
C PHE A 81 14.05 10.08 -5.16
N PRO A 82 14.82 10.12 -6.27
CA PRO A 82 14.60 9.24 -7.42
C PRO A 82 14.58 7.73 -7.12
N ARG A 83 15.39 7.28 -6.15
CA ARG A 83 15.40 5.86 -5.72
C ARG A 83 14.11 5.46 -5.03
N ALA A 84 13.58 6.31 -4.16
CA ALA A 84 12.31 6.07 -3.48
C ALA A 84 11.15 6.08 -4.48
N THR A 85 11.10 7.07 -5.36
CA THR A 85 10.07 7.17 -6.40
C THR A 85 10.05 5.92 -7.29
N ARG A 86 11.23 5.43 -7.72
CA ARG A 86 11.34 4.18 -8.50
C ARG A 86 10.72 2.98 -7.77
N MET A 87 11.04 2.79 -6.49
CA MET A 87 10.52 1.69 -5.67
C MET A 87 9.00 1.78 -5.48
N LEU A 88 8.49 2.99 -5.21
CA LEU A 88 7.05 3.26 -5.03
C LEU A 88 6.26 3.02 -6.33
N ASP A 89 6.77 3.48 -7.47
CA ASP A 89 6.14 3.25 -8.78
C ASP A 89 6.07 1.77 -9.12
N ARG A 90 7.14 1.02 -8.82
CA ARG A 90 7.17 -0.43 -9.04
C ARG A 90 6.19 -1.16 -8.13
N ALA A 91 6.11 -0.79 -6.86
CA ALA A 91 5.15 -1.34 -5.91
C ALA A 91 3.70 -1.09 -6.36
N ARG A 92 3.39 0.12 -6.85
CA ARG A 92 2.06 0.45 -7.39
C ARG A 92 1.68 -0.44 -8.57
N ARG A 93 2.57 -0.62 -9.56
CA ARG A 93 2.31 -1.50 -10.70
C ARG A 93 2.03 -2.94 -10.26
N HIS A 94 2.81 -3.48 -9.32
CA HIS A 94 2.57 -4.82 -8.79
C HIS A 94 1.26 -4.94 -8.01
N LEU A 95 0.88 -3.87 -7.31
CA LEU A 95 -0.41 -3.82 -6.61
C LEU A 95 -1.57 -3.83 -7.63
N ASP A 96 -1.47 -3.05 -8.71
CA ASP A 96 -2.47 -3.02 -9.79
C ASP A 96 -2.65 -4.42 -10.42
N GLU A 97 -1.54 -5.12 -10.69
CA GLU A 97 -1.55 -6.50 -11.19
C GLU A 97 -2.25 -7.46 -10.22
N ALA A 98 -1.97 -7.34 -8.93
CA ALA A 98 -2.57 -8.20 -7.89
C ALA A 98 -4.08 -7.92 -7.70
N VAL A 99 -4.49 -6.65 -7.76
CA VAL A 99 -5.91 -6.26 -7.70
C VAL A 99 -6.65 -6.80 -8.92
N ALA A 100 -6.10 -6.63 -10.12
CA ALA A 100 -6.68 -7.16 -11.34
C ALA A 100 -6.85 -8.68 -11.29
N ALA A 101 -5.84 -9.42 -10.81
CA ALA A 101 -5.93 -10.88 -10.66
C ALA A 101 -7.04 -11.32 -9.68
N THR A 102 -7.23 -10.56 -8.59
CA THR A 102 -8.28 -10.84 -7.60
C THR A 102 -9.67 -10.64 -8.19
N ASP A 103 -9.89 -9.56 -8.94
CA ASP A 103 -11.17 -9.28 -9.60
C ASP A 103 -11.53 -10.36 -10.63
N HIS A 104 -10.55 -10.87 -11.39
CA HIS A 104 -10.76 -11.98 -12.33
C HIS A 104 -11.14 -13.29 -11.62
N SER A 105 -10.55 -13.58 -10.45
CA SER A 105 -10.89 -14.78 -9.67
C SER A 105 -12.28 -14.72 -9.02
N SER A 106 -12.81 -13.52 -8.78
CA SER A 106 -14.16 -13.31 -8.25
C SER A 106 -15.27 -13.50 -9.31
N GLY A 107 -14.91 -13.67 -10.59
CA GLY A 107 -15.84 -13.75 -11.74
C GLY A 107 -16.27 -15.16 -12.17
N ALA A 108 -16.10 -16.21 -11.36
CA ALA A 108 -16.55 -17.56 -11.72
C ALA A 108 -18.09 -17.64 -11.75
N PRO A 109 -18.72 -18.20 -12.81
CA PRO A 109 -20.17 -18.35 -12.88
C PRO A 109 -20.62 -19.47 -11.94
N ALA A 110 -21.74 -19.22 -11.24
CA ALA A 110 -22.49 -20.21 -10.47
C ALA A 110 -23.28 -21.17 -11.38
#